data_AF-A0A976LQ51-F1
#
_entry.id   AF-A0A976LQ51-F1
#
_cell.length_a   1.000
_cell.length_b   1.000
_cell.length_c   1.000
_cell.angle_alpha   90.00
_cell.angle_beta   90.00
_cell.angle_gamma   90.00
#
_symmetry.space_group_name_H-M   'P 1'
#
loop_
_entity.id
_entity.type
_entity.pdbx_description
1 polymer ?
#
loop_
_entity_poly.entity_id
_entity_poly.type
_entity_poly.pdbx_seq_one_letter_code
_entity_poly.pdbx_strand_id
1 'polypeptide(L)'
;HSGMVFAAYAQGCSGPLAYGGRYDEVGRAFGRSRAATGFSLDLRGLIKAIPPRTVKKGILAPYGKEVSLLNKINSLRASGEKVVQELPGHEAYKQELNCDRKLVHQAGQWQVIAL
;
A
#
# COMPACT_ATOMS: atom_id res chain seq x y z
N HIS A 1 0.55 -32.41 6.28
CA HIS A 1 -0.62 -32.18 7.15
C HIS A 1 -0.96 -33.47 7.87
N SER A 2 -1.51 -33.38 9.08
CA SER A 2 -1.84 -34.54 9.94
C SER A 2 -3.35 -34.72 10.16
N GLY A 3 -4.18 -33.99 9.41
CA GLY A 3 -5.63 -34.03 9.50
C GLY A 3 -6.27 -33.25 8.35
N MET A 4 -7.36 -32.52 8.62
CA MET A 4 -8.09 -31.72 7.64
C MET A 4 -7.16 -30.79 6.85
N VAL A 5 -7.41 -30.67 5.55
CA VAL A 5 -6.72 -29.77 4.61
C VAL A 5 -7.73 -28.95 3.83
N PHE A 6 -7.31 -27.78 3.35
CA PHE A 6 -8.11 -26.94 2.47
C PHE A 6 -7.23 -26.22 1.44
N ALA A 7 -7.85 -25.84 0.33
CA ALA A 7 -7.24 -25.06 -0.74
C ALA A 7 -8.26 -24.05 -1.27
N ALA A 8 -7.84 -22.82 -1.53
CA ALA A 8 -8.65 -21.78 -2.15
C ALA A 8 -8.09 -21.44 -3.54
N TYR A 9 -8.95 -21.47 -4.56
CA TYR A 9 -8.60 -21.19 -5.95
C TYR A 9 -9.31 -19.92 -6.42
N ALA A 10 -8.68 -19.21 -7.35
CA ALA A 10 -9.26 -18.03 -7.99
C ALA A 10 -9.13 -18.14 -9.51
N GLN A 11 -10.07 -17.52 -10.21
CA GLN A 11 -10.05 -17.45 -11.67
C GLN A 11 -8.77 -16.75 -12.15
N GLY A 12 -8.14 -17.30 -13.19
CA GLY A 12 -6.90 -16.77 -13.76
C GLY A 12 -5.60 -17.18 -13.03
N CYS A 13 -5.69 -17.99 -11.97
CA CYS A 13 -4.53 -18.55 -11.29
C CYS A 13 -4.40 -20.05 -11.59
N SER A 14 -3.18 -20.50 -11.90
CA SER A 14 -2.88 -21.90 -12.25
C SER A 14 -2.83 -22.85 -11.05
N GLY A 15 -2.88 -22.32 -9.83
CA GLY A 15 -2.81 -23.09 -8.58
C GLY A 15 -3.60 -22.43 -7.45
N PRO A 16 -3.60 -23.05 -6.26
CA PRO A 16 -4.30 -22.50 -5.10
C PRO A 16 -3.62 -21.20 -4.65
N LEU A 17 -4.44 -20.16 -4.41
CA LEU A 17 -3.97 -18.94 -3.78
C LEU A 17 -3.65 -19.16 -2.32
N ALA A 18 -4.52 -19.90 -1.61
CA ALA A 18 -4.28 -20.27 -0.22
C ALA A 18 -4.32 -21.78 -0.06
N TYR A 19 -3.42 -22.31 0.77
CA TYR A 19 -3.37 -23.72 1.09
C TYR A 19 -3.03 -23.88 2.57
N GLY A 20 -3.75 -24.78 3.24
CA GLY A 20 -3.60 -24.94 4.68
C GLY A 20 -4.25 -26.20 5.20
N GLY A 21 -4.18 -26.35 6.52
CA GLY A 21 -4.74 -27.49 7.21
C GLY A 21 -4.19 -27.68 8.61
N ARG A 22 -4.51 -28.82 9.19
CA ARG A 22 -4.00 -29.25 10.49
C ARG A 22 -2.58 -29.82 10.37
N TYR A 23 -1.75 -29.53 11.35
CA TYR A 23 -0.43 -30.11 11.53
C TYR A 23 -0.13 -30.29 13.02
N ASP A 24 0.29 -31.50 13.41
CA ASP A 24 0.52 -31.83 14.82
C ASP A 24 2.02 -31.92 15.16
N GLU A 25 2.89 -32.03 14.14
CA GLU A 25 4.30 -32.40 14.32
C GLU A 25 5.31 -31.29 13.98
N VAL A 26 4.88 -30.10 13.55
CA VAL A 26 5.82 -29.01 13.21
C VAL A 26 6.66 -28.59 14.42
N GLY A 27 6.10 -28.72 15.63
CA GLY A 27 6.81 -28.48 16.90
C GLY A 27 7.79 -29.59 17.32
N ARG A 28 7.79 -30.75 16.65
CA ARG A 28 8.66 -31.88 17.01
C ARG A 28 10.15 -31.53 16.89
N ALA A 29 10.51 -30.71 15.90
CA ALA A 29 11.86 -30.18 15.72
C ALA A 29 12.32 -29.30 16.90
N PHE A 30 11.39 -28.80 17.72
CA PHE A 30 11.64 -27.91 18.86
C PHE A 30 11.36 -28.61 20.20
N GLY A 31 11.35 -29.95 20.24
CA GLY A 31 11.25 -30.75 21.47
C GLY A 31 9.83 -30.93 22.01
N ARG A 32 8.79 -30.39 21.36
CA ARG A 32 7.39 -30.60 21.77
C ARG A 32 6.42 -30.54 20.60
N SER A 33 5.83 -31.68 20.26
CA SER A 33 4.69 -31.72 19.34
C SER A 33 3.47 -31.03 19.95
N ARG A 34 2.84 -30.13 19.21
CA ARG A 34 1.58 -29.47 19.56
C ARG A 34 0.72 -29.38 18.31
N ALA A 35 -0.54 -29.76 18.45
CA ALA A 35 -1.55 -29.58 17.41
C ALA A 35 -1.74 -28.11 17.05
N ALA A 36 -1.78 -27.81 15.76
CA ALA A 36 -2.02 -26.48 15.23
C ALA A 36 -2.70 -26.54 13.85
N THR A 37 -3.25 -25.41 13.43
CA THR A 37 -3.81 -25.21 12.09
C THR A 37 -3.43 -23.84 11.56
N GLY A 38 -3.29 -23.73 10.25
CA GLY A 38 -2.92 -22.49 9.58
C GLY A 38 -2.89 -22.68 8.07
N PHE A 39 -2.58 -21.60 7.36
CA PHE A 39 -2.47 -21.58 5.91
C PHE A 39 -1.42 -20.58 5.46
N SER A 40 -0.93 -20.77 4.24
CA SER A 40 -0.13 -19.79 3.50
C SER A 40 -0.96 -19.20 2.36
N LEU A 41 -0.59 -18.00 1.92
CA LEU A 41 -1.24 -17.26 0.85
C LEU A 41 -0.19 -16.75 -0.15
N ASP A 42 -0.36 -17.07 -1.43
CA ASP A 42 0.44 -16.48 -2.50
C ASP A 42 -0.05 -15.05 -2.81
N LEU A 43 0.67 -14.06 -2.27
CA LEU A 43 0.38 -12.65 -2.51
C LEU A 43 0.56 -12.25 -3.99
N ARG A 44 1.48 -12.87 -4.73
CA ARG A 44 1.69 -12.55 -6.17
C ARG A 44 0.52 -13.07 -7.00
N GLY A 45 0.07 -14.29 -6.72
CA GLY A 45 -1.16 -14.84 -7.27
C GLY A 45 -2.36 -13.96 -6.93
N LEU A 46 -2.49 -13.53 -5.68
CA LEU A 46 -3.59 -12.68 -5.24
C LEU A 46 -3.66 -11.36 -6.01
N ILE A 47 -2.52 -10.66 -6.19
CA ILE A 47 -2.48 -9.40 -6.94
C ILE A 47 -2.94 -9.58 -8.40
N LYS A 48 -2.70 -10.75 -9.01
CA LYS A 48 -3.20 -11.07 -10.36
C LYS A 48 -4.70 -11.39 -10.39
N ALA A 49 -5.22 -11.98 -9.31
CA ALA A 49 -6.60 -12.42 -9.20
C ALA A 49 -7.59 -11.30 -8.84
N ILE A 50 -7.11 -10.18 -8.27
CA ILE A 50 -7.94 -9.02 -7.93
C ILE A 50 -7.98 -8.01 -9.08
N PRO A 51 -9.10 -7.28 -9.27
CA PRO A 51 -9.16 -6.20 -10.25
C PRO A 51 -8.08 -5.15 -9.99
N PRO A 52 -7.46 -4.58 -11.05
CA PRO A 52 -6.48 -3.52 -10.89
C PRO A 52 -7.13 -2.33 -10.19
N ARG A 53 -6.53 -1.88 -9.08
CA ARG A 53 -6.99 -0.69 -8.37
C ARG A 53 -6.30 0.53 -8.96
N THR A 54 -7.08 1.51 -9.37
CA THR A 54 -6.54 2.83 -9.74
C THR A 54 -5.93 3.47 -8.50
N VAL A 55 -4.61 3.54 -8.45
CA VAL A 55 -3.90 4.23 -7.37
C VAL A 55 -4.02 5.72 -7.60
N LYS A 56 -4.69 6.42 -6.69
CA LYS A 56 -4.76 7.88 -6.70
C LYS A 56 -3.34 8.46 -6.68
N LYS A 57 -3.02 9.35 -7.62
CA LYS A 57 -1.71 10.02 -7.69
C LYS A 57 -1.60 11.10 -6.61
N GLY A 58 -0.36 11.52 -6.34
CA GLY A 58 -0.04 12.47 -5.28
C GLY A 58 -0.32 13.93 -5.63
N ILE A 59 -0.29 14.77 -4.60
CA ILE A 59 -0.28 16.24 -4.69
C ILE A 59 1.14 16.69 -4.35
N LEU A 60 1.76 17.46 -5.25
CA LEU A 60 3.06 18.06 -5.05
C LEU A 60 2.91 19.40 -4.30
N ALA A 61 3.45 19.50 -3.10
CA ALA A 61 3.49 20.75 -2.34
C ALA A 61 4.85 21.43 -2.53
N PRO A 62 4.91 22.77 -2.64
CA PRO A 62 6.17 23.48 -2.74
C PRO A 62 7.01 23.29 -1.46
N TYR A 63 8.32 23.46 -1.60
CA TYR A 63 9.17 23.59 -0.43
C TYR A 63 8.79 24.84 0.35
N GLY A 64 8.59 24.69 1.66
CA GLY A 64 8.20 25.80 2.54
C GLY A 64 7.99 25.35 3.98
N LYS A 65 8.13 26.29 4.90
CA LYS A 65 7.94 26.08 6.35
C LYS A 65 6.80 26.94 6.91
N GLU A 66 6.04 27.62 6.04
CA GLU A 66 4.94 28.47 6.48
C GLU A 66 3.88 27.62 7.20
N VAL A 67 3.40 28.12 8.34
CA VAL A 67 2.38 27.42 9.13
C VAL A 67 1.11 27.16 8.31
N SER A 68 0.72 28.09 7.44
CA SER A 68 -0.44 27.93 6.56
C SER A 68 -0.25 26.79 5.55
N LEU A 69 0.96 26.62 5.01
CA LEU A 69 1.31 25.53 4.10
C LEU A 69 1.28 24.19 4.83
N LEU A 70 1.97 24.09 5.97
CA LEU A 70 2.05 22.87 6.77
C LEU A 70 0.66 22.42 7.25
N ASN A 71 -0.18 23.37 7.67
CA ASN A 71 -1.57 23.08 8.04
C ASN A 71 -2.38 22.53 6.86
N LYS A 72 -2.24 23.10 5.66
CA LYS A 72 -2.92 22.59 4.46
C LYS A 72 -2.42 21.20 4.08
N ILE A 73 -1.11 20.96 4.13
CA ILE A 73 -0.50 19.65 3.87
C ILE A 73 -1.06 18.60 4.84
N ASN A 74 -1.10 18.92 6.14
CA ASN A 74 -1.61 18.00 7.16
C ASN A 74 -3.10 17.72 6.98
N SER A 75 -3.91 18.74 6.67
CA SER A 75 -5.33 18.58 6.37
C SER A 75 -5.57 17.67 5.16
N LEU A 76 -4.81 17.84 4.08
CA LEU A 76 -4.90 16.99 2.90
C LEU A 76 -4.52 15.53 3.23
N ARG A 77 -3.43 15.32 3.97
CA ARG A 77 -3.03 13.98 4.43
C ARG A 77 -4.08 13.32 5.33
N ALA A 78 -4.68 14.08 6.25
CA ALA A 78 -5.77 13.60 7.11
C ALA A 78 -7.02 13.21 6.31
N SER A 79 -7.26 13.85 5.15
CA SER A 79 -8.34 13.46 4.21
C SER A 79 -8.02 12.25 3.32
N GLY A 80 -6.84 11.62 3.50
CA GLY A 80 -6.41 10.46 2.73
C GLY A 80 -5.66 10.78 1.43
N GLU A 81 -5.29 12.05 1.19
CA GLU A 81 -4.44 12.42 0.06
C GLU A 81 -2.97 12.10 0.34
N LYS A 82 -2.26 11.67 -0.71
CA LYS A 82 -0.79 11.57 -0.67
C LYS A 82 -0.22 12.93 -1.04
N VAL A 83 0.44 13.60 -0.09
CA VAL A 83 1.09 14.89 -0.33
C VAL A 83 2.60 14.76 -0.19
N VAL A 84 3.32 15.03 -1.27
CA VAL A 84 4.78 15.02 -1.34
C VAL A 84 5.25 16.46 -1.33
N GLN A 85 6.12 16.83 -0.40
CA GLN A 85 6.70 18.16 -0.38
C GLN A 85 8.00 18.15 -1.19
N GLU A 86 8.16 19.14 -2.07
CA GLU A 86 9.39 19.31 -2.85
C GLU A 86 10.60 19.49 -1.94
N LEU A 87 11.73 18.92 -2.38
CA LEU A 87 13.04 19.15 -1.80
C LEU A 87 13.85 20.01 -2.79
N PRO A 88 14.40 21.16 -2.36
CA PRO A 88 15.23 22.00 -3.24
C PRO A 88 16.40 21.21 -3.83
N GLY A 89 16.71 21.45 -5.12
CA GLY A 89 17.81 20.79 -5.82
C GLY A 89 17.49 19.39 -6.36
N HIS A 90 16.23 18.96 -6.30
CA HIS A 90 15.76 17.67 -6.81
C HIS A 90 14.69 17.83 -7.90
N GLU A 91 14.70 18.94 -8.63
CA GLU A 91 13.70 19.26 -9.65
C GLU A 91 13.65 18.23 -10.78
N ALA A 92 14.80 17.63 -11.13
CA ALA A 92 14.91 16.59 -12.14
C ALA A 92 14.11 15.33 -11.80
N TYR A 93 13.85 15.06 -10.51
CA TYR A 93 13.20 13.83 -10.04
C TYR A 93 11.70 14.01 -9.77
N LYS A 94 11.11 15.19 -10.06
CA LYS A 94 9.68 15.46 -9.80
C LYS A 94 8.74 14.48 -10.51
N GLN A 95 9.14 13.99 -11.68
CA GLN A 95 8.35 13.02 -12.45
C GLN A 95 8.21 11.66 -11.76
N GLU A 96 9.18 11.28 -10.93
CA GLU A 96 9.19 9.99 -10.19
C GLU A 96 8.23 10.00 -8.99
N LEU A 97 7.82 11.18 -8.53
CA LEU A 97 6.95 11.36 -7.35
C LEU A 97 5.49 10.93 -7.60
N ASN A 98 5.15 10.59 -8.85
CA ASN A 98 3.83 10.11 -9.27
C ASN A 98 2.68 11.02 -8.78
N CYS A 99 2.89 12.34 -8.91
CA CYS A 99 1.92 13.37 -8.63
C CYS A 99 1.20 13.79 -9.91
N ASP A 100 -0.09 14.11 -9.83
CA ASP A 100 -0.91 14.67 -10.93
C ASP A 100 -1.48 16.05 -10.61
N ARG A 101 -1.23 16.52 -9.40
CA ARG A 101 -1.75 17.77 -8.86
C ARG A 101 -0.64 18.47 -8.09
N LYS A 102 -0.76 19.79 -7.94
CA LYS A 102 0.14 20.61 -7.13
C LYS A 102 -0.61 21.57 -6.23
N LEU A 103 0.01 21.91 -5.13
CA LEU A 103 -0.47 22.93 -4.20
C LEU A 103 0.12 24.28 -4.58
N VAL A 104 -0.73 25.27 -4.80
CA VAL A 104 -0.33 26.64 -5.15
C VAL A 104 -0.99 27.63 -4.20
N HIS A 105 -0.29 28.72 -3.89
CA HIS A 105 -0.85 29.80 -3.09
C HIS A 105 -1.45 30.85 -4.04
N GLN A 106 -2.78 30.94 -4.06
CA GLN A 106 -3.53 31.85 -4.94
C GLN A 106 -4.66 32.52 -4.15
N ALA A 107 -4.84 33.83 -4.34
CA ALA A 107 -5.86 34.63 -3.65
C ALA A 107 -5.82 34.47 -2.11
N GLY A 108 -4.61 34.38 -1.53
CA GLY A 108 -4.43 34.25 -0.07
C GLY A 108 -4.75 32.86 0.50
N GLN A 109 -4.97 31.85 -0.35
CA GLN A 109 -5.28 30.49 0.07
C GLN A 109 -4.46 29.43 -0.67
N TRP A 110 -4.22 28.31 -0.02
CA TRP A 110 -3.58 27.13 -0.63
C TRP A 110 -4.61 26.28 -1.38
N GLN A 111 -4.46 26.20 -2.70
CA GLN A 111 -5.37 25.51 -3.61
C GLN A 111 -4.67 24.35 -4.32
N VAL A 112 -5.39 23.24 -4.51
CA VAL A 112 -4.89 22.09 -5.28
C VAL A 112 -5.33 22.26 -6.72
N ILE A 113 -4.38 22.30 -7.64
CA ILE A 113 -4.63 22.40 -9.09
C ILE A 113 -3.99 21.21 -9.82
N ALA A 114 -4.46 20.91 -11.02
CA ALA A 114 -3.82 19.91 -11.88
C ALA A 114 -2.39 20.36 -12.25
N LEU A 115 -1.48 19.39 -12.39
CA LEU A 115 -0.08 19.65 -12.79
C LEU A 115 0.04 20.10 -14.24
#